data_AF-A0A1V4TRT0-F1
#
_entry.id   AF-A0A1V4TRT0-F1
#
_cell.length_a   1.000
_cell.length_b   1.000
_cell.length_c   1.000
_cell.angle_alpha   90.00
_cell.angle_beta   90.00
_cell.angle_gamma   90.00
#
_symmetry.space_group_name_H-M   'P 1'
#
loop_
_entity.id
_entity.type
_entity.pdbx_description
1 polymer ?
#
loop_
_entity_poly.entity_id
_entity_poly.type
_entity_poly.pdbx_seq_one_letter_code
_entity_poly.pdbx_strand_id
1 'polypeptide(L)'
;MTDVSQAEIGRRMYHVHREKMVEKAVKMIRDALGPERRLLTETDISVLGHVLQCTWNTIDQKQWDAIPFGRMNLDSVRRILSLGEGVGPGHNPSPEAVAEIRKILLAAK
;
A
#
# COMPACT_ATOMS: atom_id res chain seq x y z
N MET A 1 7.54 31.95 17.59
CA MET A 1 7.22 31.31 16.29
C MET A 1 8.23 30.21 16.08
N THR A 2 7.79 28.96 15.98
CA THR A 2 8.70 27.83 15.79
C THR A 2 9.09 27.78 14.32
N ASP A 3 10.33 28.16 14.02
CA ASP A 3 10.91 28.03 12.69
C ASP A 3 11.00 26.54 12.34
N VAL A 4 10.14 26.07 11.44
CA VAL A 4 10.12 24.66 11.05
C VAL A 4 11.27 24.45 10.07
N SER A 5 12.25 23.63 10.46
CA SER A 5 13.43 23.37 9.62
C SER A 5 13.05 22.80 8.24
N GLN A 6 13.85 23.10 7.22
CA GLN A 6 13.70 22.53 5.87
C GLN A 6 13.70 20.99 5.87
N ALA A 7 14.46 20.36 6.78
CA ALA A 7 14.47 18.91 6.94
C ALA A 7 13.11 18.37 7.43
N GLU A 8 12.44 19.10 8.32
CA GLU A 8 11.10 18.75 8.80
C GLU A 8 10.05 18.91 7.71
N ILE A 9 10.15 19.97 6.89
CA ILE A 9 9.30 20.17 5.72
C ILE A 9 9.48 19.00 4.73
N GLY A 10 10.73 18.62 4.43
CA GLY A 10 11.06 17.51 3.54
C GLY A 10 10.47 16.18 4.02
N ARG A 11 10.63 15.85 5.31
CA ARG A 11 10.04 14.64 5.89
C ARG A 11 8.52 14.61 5.76
N ARG A 12 7.85 15.72 6.10
CA ARG A 12 6.39 15.83 5.96
C ARG A 12 5.94 15.65 4.52
N MET A 13 6.64 16.28 3.58
CA MET A 13 6.33 16.18 2.16
C MET A 13 6.48 14.74 1.64
N TYR A 14 7.51 14.03 2.10
CA TYR A 14 7.69 12.61 1.80
C TYR A 14 6.52 11.75 2.33
N HIS A 15 6.13 11.95 3.60
CA HIS A 15 5.01 11.20 4.19
C HIS A 15 3.69 11.45 3.45
N VAL A 16 3.38 12.72 3.16
CA VAL A 16 2.18 13.11 2.40
C VAL A 16 2.21 12.51 0.99
N HIS A 17 3.37 12.52 0.32
CA HIS A 17 3.49 11.94 -1.00
C HIS A 17 3.24 10.43 -0.98
N ARG A 18 3.85 9.71 -0.04
CA ARG A 18 3.64 8.27 0.15
C ARG A 18 2.16 7.96 0.42
N GLU A 19 1.54 8.67 1.35
CA GLU A 19 0.12 8.49 1.69
C GLU A 19 -0.75 8.65 0.45
N LYS A 20 -0.55 9.74 -0.31
CA LYS A 20 -1.29 9.99 -1.55
C LYS A 20 -1.11 8.90 -2.61
N MET A 21 0.12 8.38 -2.78
CA MET A 21 0.38 7.30 -3.74
C MET A 21 -0.32 6.00 -3.35
N VAL A 22 -0.33 5.69 -2.05
CA VAL A 22 -0.98 4.49 -1.55
C VAL A 22 -2.49 4.61 -1.56
N GLU A 23 -3.06 5.75 -1.16
CA GLU A 23 -4.49 6.02 -1.26
C GLU A 23 -4.99 5.86 -2.70
N LYS A 24 -4.23 6.36 -3.68
CA LYS A 24 -4.52 6.19 -5.10
C LYS A 24 -4.51 4.71 -5.49
N ALA A 25 -3.50 3.95 -5.08
CA ALA A 25 -3.41 2.52 -5.37
C ALA A 25 -4.58 1.73 -4.75
N VAL A 26 -4.89 1.97 -3.47
CA VAL A 26 -6.04 1.35 -2.77
C VAL A 26 -7.35 1.69 -3.48
N LYS A 27 -7.54 2.94 -3.91
CA LYS A 27 -8.72 3.34 -4.68
C LYS A 27 -8.81 2.57 -6.00
N MET A 28 -7.72 2.50 -6.77
CA MET A 28 -7.68 1.76 -8.04
C MET A 28 -8.01 0.27 -7.86
N ILE A 29 -7.48 -0.37 -6.82
CA ILE A 29 -7.80 -1.76 -6.47
C ILE A 29 -9.30 -1.89 -6.15
N ARG A 30 -9.84 -1.04 -5.27
CA ARG A 30 -11.25 -1.09 -4.87
C ARG A 30 -12.20 -0.89 -6.04
N ASP A 31 -11.85 -0.01 -6.97
CA ASP A 31 -12.63 0.24 -8.18
C ASP A 31 -12.56 -0.96 -9.13
N ALA A 32 -11.39 -1.61 -9.26
CA ALA A 32 -11.19 -2.81 -10.09
C ALA A 32 -11.98 -4.03 -9.62
N LEU A 33 -12.15 -4.20 -8.30
CA LEU A 33 -12.93 -5.29 -7.71
C LEU A 33 -14.44 -5.17 -7.97
N GLY A 34 -14.94 -3.99 -8.33
CA GLY A 34 -16.36 -3.78 -8.62
C GLY A 34 -17.28 -4.28 -7.48
N PRO A 35 -18.24 -5.20 -7.73
CA PRO A 35 -19.11 -5.75 -6.70
C PRO A 35 -18.38 -6.54 -5.60
N GLU A 36 -17.27 -7.20 -5.94
CA GLU A 36 -16.50 -8.05 -5.01
C GLU A 36 -15.87 -7.25 -3.87
N ARG A 37 -15.74 -5.92 -4.02
CA ARG A 37 -15.25 -5.04 -2.95
C ARG A 37 -16.09 -5.14 -1.67
N ARG A 38 -17.35 -5.60 -1.76
CA ARG A 38 -18.23 -5.84 -0.59
C ARG A 38 -17.75 -6.99 0.29
N LEU A 39 -16.85 -7.83 -0.22
CA LEU A 39 -16.22 -8.93 0.50
C LEU A 39 -15.00 -8.47 1.32
N LEU A 40 -14.59 -7.21 1.20
CA LEU A 40 -13.53 -6.61 2.01
C LEU A 40 -14.16 -5.79 3.14
N THR A 41 -13.69 -6.04 4.36
CA THR A 41 -14.04 -5.26 5.54
C THR A 41 -13.27 -3.93 5.59
N GLU A 42 -13.70 -3.00 6.44
CA GLU A 42 -12.91 -1.77 6.68
C GLU A 42 -11.52 -2.08 7.23
N THR A 43 -11.41 -3.13 8.07
CA THR A 43 -10.14 -3.65 8.56
C THR A 43 -9.26 -4.13 7.42
N ASP A 44 -9.81 -4.88 6.46
CA ASP A 44 -9.04 -5.33 5.29
C ASP A 44 -8.53 -4.14 4.47
N ILE A 45 -9.34 -3.11 4.26
CA ILE A 45 -8.91 -1.89 3.54
C ILE A 45 -7.81 -1.16 4.31
N SER A 46 -7.90 -1.10 5.64
CA SER A 46 -6.87 -0.50 6.50
C SER A 46 -5.56 -1.28 6.44
N VAL A 47 -5.61 -2.61 6.56
CA VAL A 47 -4.44 -3.50 6.46
C VAL A 47 -3.82 -3.38 5.07
N LEU A 48 -4.63 -3.40 4.01
CA LEU A 48 -4.16 -3.21 2.63
C LEU A 48 -3.42 -1.89 2.48
N GLY A 49 -3.96 -0.79 3.01
CA GLY A 49 -3.30 0.51 3.01
C GLY A 49 -1.95 0.49 3.71
N HIS A 50 -1.89 -0.07 4.92
CA HIS A 50 -0.66 -0.12 5.71
C HIS A 50 0.42 -0.99 5.05
N VAL A 51 0.08 -2.19 4.58
CA VAL A 51 1.08 -3.06 3.92
C VAL A 51 1.56 -2.47 2.59
N LEU A 52 0.72 -1.75 1.86
CA LEU A 52 1.13 -1.01 0.66
C LEU A 52 2.04 0.18 1.01
N GLN A 53 1.82 0.89 2.11
CA GLN A 53 2.74 1.94 2.59
C GLN A 53 4.11 1.37 2.94
N CYS A 54 4.16 0.24 3.65
CA CYS A 54 5.42 -0.43 3.96
C CYS A 54 6.15 -0.87 2.69
N THR A 55 5.41 -1.44 1.74
CA THR A 55 5.96 -1.95 0.47
C THR A 55 6.41 -0.82 -0.46
N TRP A 56 5.70 0.31 -0.48
CA TRP A 56 6.05 1.48 -1.30
C TRP A 56 7.49 1.95 -1.04
N ASN A 57 7.96 1.92 0.22
CA ASN A 57 9.34 2.31 0.55
C ASN A 57 10.41 1.38 -0.06
N THR A 58 10.02 0.24 -0.64
CA THR A 58 10.92 -0.78 -1.21
C THR A 58 10.87 -0.85 -2.74
N ILE A 59 9.98 -0.09 -3.37
CA ILE A 59 9.75 -0.05 -4.80
C ILE A 59 10.12 1.34 -5.29
N ASP A 60 10.92 1.45 -6.35
CA ASP A 60 11.20 2.77 -6.92
C ASP A 60 9.94 3.37 -7.58
N GLN A 61 9.91 4.69 -7.71
CA GLN A 61 8.72 5.40 -8.20
C GLN A 61 8.27 4.91 -9.58
N LYS A 62 9.22 4.64 -10.50
CA LYS A 62 8.91 4.22 -11.87
C LYS A 62 8.27 2.84 -11.88
N GLN A 63 8.76 1.92 -11.06
CA GLN A 63 8.16 0.60 -10.87
C GLN A 63 6.77 0.72 -10.26
N TRP A 64 6.61 1.56 -9.22
CA TRP A 64 5.33 1.75 -8.57
C TRP A 64 4.26 2.26 -9.53
N ASP A 65 4.58 3.28 -10.32
CA ASP A 65 3.68 3.90 -11.29
C ASP A 65 3.30 2.95 -12.43
N ALA A 66 4.10 1.91 -12.68
CA ALA A 66 3.83 0.89 -13.69
C ALA A 66 2.96 -0.27 -13.18
N ILE A 67 2.72 -0.39 -11.87
CA ILE A 67 1.89 -1.47 -11.31
C ILE A 67 0.43 -1.28 -11.77
N PRO A 68 -0.19 -2.30 -12.39
CA PRO A 68 -1.56 -2.21 -12.87
C PRO A 68 -2.58 -2.41 -11.74
N PHE A 69 -2.58 -1.56 -10.71
CA PHE A 69 -3.49 -1.64 -9.56
C PHE A 69 -4.96 -1.74 -9.97
N GLY A 70 -5.34 -1.08 -11.07
CA GLY A 70 -6.70 -1.12 -11.65
C GLY A 70 -7.08 -2.43 -12.34
N ARG A 71 -6.21 -3.44 -12.34
CA ARG A 71 -6.47 -4.79 -12.87
C ARG A 71 -6.33 -5.89 -11.81
N MET A 72 -6.10 -5.51 -10.56
CA MET A 72 -5.97 -6.49 -9.47
C MET A 72 -7.31 -7.14 -9.17
N ASN A 73 -7.29 -8.46 -9.05
CA ASN A 73 -8.45 -9.27 -8.67
C ASN A 73 -8.47 -9.57 -7.17
N LEU A 74 -9.59 -10.10 -6.69
CA LEU A 74 -9.80 -10.39 -5.27
C LEU A 74 -8.77 -11.38 -4.72
N ASP A 75 -8.35 -12.37 -5.51
CA ASP A 75 -7.36 -13.38 -5.07
C ASP A 75 -6.00 -12.75 -4.78
N SER A 76 -5.56 -11.83 -5.65
CA SER A 76 -4.31 -11.08 -5.44
C SER A 76 -4.39 -10.22 -4.18
N VAL A 77 -5.54 -9.57 -3.96
CA VAL A 77 -5.79 -8.74 -2.77
C VAL A 77 -5.80 -9.61 -1.51
N ARG A 78 -6.48 -10.74 -1.51
CA ARG A 78 -6.51 -11.69 -0.37
C ARG A 78 -5.13 -12.23 -0.04
N ARG A 79 -4.32 -12.54 -1.06
CA ARG A 79 -2.94 -12.98 -0.86
C ARG A 79 -2.07 -11.89 -0.22
N ILE A 80 -2.28 -10.63 -0.57
CA ILE A 80 -1.61 -9.51 0.10
C ILE A 80 -2.09 -9.36 1.54
N LEU A 81 -3.41 -9.47 1.78
CA LEU A 81 -3.99 -9.38 3.12
C LEU A 81 -3.51 -10.49 4.06
N SER A 82 -3.37 -11.73 3.58
CA SER A 82 -2.84 -12.84 4.38
C SER A 82 -1.39 -12.62 4.81
N LEU A 83 -0.60 -11.86 4.02
CA LEU A 83 0.77 -11.46 4.39
C LEU A 83 0.79 -10.30 5.39
N GLY A 84 -0.36 -9.64 5.59
CA GLY A 84 -0.58 -8.58 6.57
C GLY A 84 -1.28 -9.05 7.85
N GLU A 85 -1.46 -10.35 8.07
CA GLU A 85 -2.04 -10.84 9.33
C GLU A 85 -1.19 -10.40 10.53
N GLY A 86 -1.84 -9.84 11.56
CA GLY A 86 -1.17 -9.31 12.74
C GLY A 86 -0.57 -7.90 12.56
N VAL A 87 -0.69 -7.29 11.39
CA VAL A 87 -0.27 -5.91 11.13
C VAL A 87 -1.25 -4.93 11.76
N GLY A 88 -0.75 -3.88 12.40
CA GLY A 88 -1.57 -2.89 13.10
C GLY A 88 -0.75 -1.72 13.67
N PRO A 89 -1.37 -0.85 14.48
CA PRO A 89 -0.67 0.27 15.12
C PRO A 89 0.56 -0.23 15.91
N GLY A 90 1.75 0.28 15.56
CA GLY A 90 3.02 -0.13 16.18
C GLY A 90 3.57 -1.47 15.70
N HIS A 91 2.90 -2.17 14.78
CA HIS A 91 3.35 -3.45 14.23
C HIS A 91 3.37 -3.42 12.70
N ASN A 92 4.56 -3.28 12.14
CA ASN A 92 4.77 -3.35 10.70
C ASN A 92 4.80 -4.83 10.24
N PRO A 93 4.44 -5.12 8.97
CA PRO A 93 4.71 -6.42 8.38
C PRO A 93 6.19 -6.77 8.46
N SER A 94 6.52 -8.06 8.56
CA SER A 94 7.90 -8.51 8.54
C SER A 94 8.58 -8.14 7.21
N PRO A 95 9.92 -8.00 7.17
CA PRO A 95 10.64 -7.76 5.93
C PRO A 95 10.35 -8.81 4.84
N GLU A 96 10.15 -10.07 5.23
CA GLU A 96 9.78 -11.17 4.33
C GLU A 96 8.39 -10.96 3.74
N ALA A 97 7.41 -10.57 4.56
CA ALA A 97 6.07 -10.24 4.09
C ALA A 97 6.11 -9.08 3.09
N VAL A 98 6.87 -8.02 3.38
CA VAL A 98 7.05 -6.88 2.45
C VAL A 98 7.69 -7.34 1.13
N ALA A 99 8.69 -8.21 1.19
CA ALA A 99 9.34 -8.74 -0.02
C ALA A 99 8.38 -9.61 -0.86
N GLU A 100 7.54 -10.42 -0.24
CA GLU A 100 6.52 -11.22 -0.93
C GLU A 100 5.42 -10.34 -1.54
N ILE A 101 4.93 -9.33 -0.81
CA ILE A 101 3.96 -8.37 -1.35
C ILE A 101 4.56 -7.63 -2.55
N ARG A 102 5.82 -7.19 -2.46
CA ARG A 102 6.54 -6.59 -3.60
C ARG A 102 6.55 -7.52 -4.81
N LYS A 103 6.83 -8.82 -4.64
CA LYS A 103 6.79 -9.79 -5.74
C LYS A 103 5.40 -9.90 -6.37
N ILE A 104 4.34 -9.97 -5.56
CA ILE A 104 2.95 -10.01 -6.04
C ILE A 104 2.65 -8.78 -6.89
N LEU A 105 2.98 -7.58 -6.38
CA LEU A 105 2.72 -6.32 -7.07
C LEU A 105 3.47 -6.21 -8.40
N LEU A 106 4.74 -6.59 -8.44
CA LEU A 106 5.57 -6.52 -9.65
C LEU A 106 5.27 -7.63 -10.66
N ALA A 107 4.60 -8.71 -10.24
CA ALA A 107 4.14 -9.78 -11.12
C ALA A 107 2.76 -9.52 -11.74
N ALA A 108 2.01 -8.53 -11.23
CA ALA A 108 0.71 -8.16 -11.76
C ALA A 108 0.84 -7.61 -13.20
N LYS A 109 0.02 -8.12 -14.14
CA LYS A 109 0.00 -7.73 -15.56
C LYS A 109 -1.43 -7.36 -15.99
#